data_AF-A0A101PT49-F1
#
_entry.id   AF-A0A101PT49-F1
#
_cell.length_a   1.000
_cell.length_b   1.000
_cell.length_c   1.000
_cell.angle_alpha   90.00
_cell.angle_beta   90.00
_cell.angle_gamma   90.00
#
_symmetry.space_group_name_H-M   'P 1'
#
loop_
_entity.id
_entity.type
_entity.pdbx_description
1 polymer ?
#
loop_
_entity_poly.entity_id
_entity_poly.type
_entity_poly.pdbx_seq_one_letter_code
_entity_poly.pdbx_strand_id
1 'polypeptide(L)'
;MPGLDERPEIAHTARDWLAKLHLVAAGCGLTIVPAALAAAAPPGVRALPVRGGPQEQRRVLLARLPHPPTDPVTRVAAALRAAALDADAPAPPPS
;
A
#
# COMPACT_ATOMS: atom_id res chain seq x y z
N MET A 1 -6.30 11.61 -12.12
CA MET A 1 -6.57 10.56 -11.11
C MET A 1 -7.99 10.06 -11.32
N PRO A 2 -8.38 8.82 -10.97
CA PRO A 2 -9.77 8.40 -11.11
C PRO A 2 -10.69 9.44 -10.43
N GLY A 3 -11.54 10.11 -11.21
CA GLY A 3 -12.50 11.09 -10.70
C GLY A 3 -12.10 12.58 -10.70
N LEU A 4 -10.99 12.99 -11.33
CA LEU A 4 -10.73 14.41 -11.63
C LEU A 4 -10.35 14.56 -13.10
N ASP A 5 -11.13 15.34 -13.85
CA ASP A 5 -10.90 15.62 -15.27
C ASP A 5 -9.62 16.45 -15.49
N GLU A 6 -9.15 17.13 -14.45
CA GLU A 6 -7.89 17.86 -14.46
C GLU A 6 -6.67 16.98 -14.25
N ARG A 7 -5.60 17.33 -14.97
CA ARG A 7 -4.27 16.73 -14.78
C ARG A 7 -3.71 17.23 -13.44
N PRO A 8 -3.31 16.32 -12.52
CA PRO A 8 -2.78 16.74 -11.23
C PRO A 8 -1.46 17.50 -11.40
N GLU A 9 -1.32 18.62 -10.69
CA GLU A 9 -0.04 19.30 -10.53
C GLU A 9 0.81 18.57 -9.50
N ILE A 10 2.06 18.26 -9.86
CA ILE A 10 2.99 17.53 -8.97
C ILE A 10 3.94 18.54 -8.33
N ALA A 11 3.55 19.07 -7.17
CA ALA A 11 4.40 19.99 -6.39
C ALA A 11 5.55 19.27 -5.65
N HIS A 12 5.40 17.99 -5.33
CA HIS A 12 6.36 17.22 -4.54
C HIS A 12 6.61 15.84 -5.15
N THR A 13 7.88 15.44 -5.22
CA THR A 13 8.29 14.09 -5.62
C THR A 13 9.14 13.44 -4.54
N ALA A 14 8.76 12.25 -4.09
CA ALA A 14 9.53 11.43 -3.17
C ALA A 14 9.60 9.99 -3.69
N ARG A 15 10.73 9.32 -3.43
CA ARG A 15 10.96 7.93 -3.85
C ARG A 15 10.49 6.91 -2.81
N ASP A 16 10.45 7.32 -1.55
CA ASP A 16 10.03 6.49 -0.44
C ASP A 16 8.57 6.77 -0.04
N TRP A 17 7.88 5.73 0.41
CA TRP A 17 6.47 5.82 0.78
C TRP A 17 6.24 6.50 2.12
N LEU A 18 7.10 6.28 3.12
CA LEU A 18 6.96 6.95 4.41
C LEU A 18 7.15 8.47 4.26
N ALA A 19 8.11 8.88 3.43
CA ALA A 19 8.28 10.30 3.09
C ALA A 19 7.01 10.91 2.48
N LYS A 20 6.33 10.22 1.56
CA LYS A 20 5.04 10.69 1.01
C LYS A 20 3.94 10.77 2.06
N LEU A 21 3.84 9.77 2.95
CA LEU A 21 2.83 9.77 4.01
C LEU A 21 3.06 10.93 5.00
N HIS A 22 4.32 11.25 5.31
CA HIS A 22 4.63 12.40 6.15
C HIS A 22 4.34 13.75 5.46
N LEU A 23 4.49 13.85 4.13
CA LEU A 23 4.03 15.03 3.39
C LEU A 23 2.51 15.20 3.46
N VAL A 24 1.75 14.10 3.38
CA VAL A 24 0.29 14.13 3.58
C VAL A 24 -0.05 14.58 5.02
N ALA A 25 0.63 14.02 6.03
CA ALA A 25 0.44 14.42 7.42
C ALA A 25 0.77 15.90 7.67
N ALA A 26 1.72 16.47 6.93
CA ALA A 26 2.07 17.88 6.97
C ALA A 26 1.09 18.80 6.19
N GLY A 27 0.06 18.23 5.56
CA GLY A 27 -0.93 18.99 4.78
C GLY A 27 -0.47 19.35 3.37
N CYS A 28 0.61 18.76 2.86
CA CYS A 28 1.16 19.07 1.53
C CYS A 28 0.39 18.43 0.36
N GLY A 29 -0.75 17.78 0.61
CA GLY A 29 -1.63 17.21 -0.41
C GLY A 29 -2.14 15.81 -0.07
N LEU A 30 -2.47 15.06 -1.11
CA LEU A 30 -2.96 13.68 -1.05
C LEU A 30 -2.10 12.74 -1.90
N THR A 31 -2.13 11.45 -1.60
CA THR A 31 -1.43 10.43 -2.38
C THR A 31 -2.25 9.15 -2.47
N ILE A 32 -2.16 8.46 -3.61
CA ILE A 32 -2.65 7.09 -3.74
C ILE A 32 -1.57 6.14 -3.19
N VAL A 33 -1.99 5.17 -2.38
CA VAL A 33 -1.11 4.16 -1.79
C VAL A 33 -1.67 2.76 -2.02
N PRO A 34 -0.83 1.72 -2.09
CA PRO A 34 -1.27 0.34 -1.90
C PRO A 34 -2.04 0.17 -0.58
N ALA A 35 -3.07 -0.68 -0.59
CA ALA A 35 -3.85 -1.00 0.62
C ALA A 35 -2.97 -1.46 1.80
N ALA A 36 -1.93 -2.25 1.51
CA ALA A 36 -0.98 -2.74 2.51
C ALA A 36 -0.21 -1.63 3.27
N LEU A 37 -0.16 -0.39 2.75
CA LEU A 37 0.46 0.75 3.45
C LEU A 37 -0.51 1.50 4.36
N ALA A 38 -1.81 1.16 4.38
CA ALA A 38 -2.80 1.85 5.21
C ALA A 38 -2.43 1.79 6.71
N ALA A 39 -1.89 0.66 7.17
CA ALA A 39 -1.44 0.48 8.55
C ALA A 39 -0.23 1.36 8.93
N ALA A 40 0.51 1.87 7.94
CA ALA A 40 1.65 2.77 8.16
C ALA A 40 1.24 4.26 8.16
N ALA A 41 -0.04 4.57 8.08
CA ALA A 41 -0.53 5.95 8.07
C ALA A 41 -0.18 6.67 9.40
N PRO A 42 0.48 7.84 9.35
CA PRO A 42 0.72 8.65 10.53
C PRO A 42 -0.60 9.10 11.19
N PRO A 43 -0.58 9.47 12.48
CA PRO A 43 -1.74 10.07 13.14
C PRO A 43 -2.29 11.26 12.35
N GLY A 44 -3.61 11.33 12.18
CA GLY A 44 -4.29 12.39 11.42
C GLY A 44 -4.41 12.10 9.91
N VAL A 45 -3.73 11.09 9.38
CA VAL A 45 -3.89 10.65 7.98
C VAL A 45 -4.95 9.55 7.90
N ARG A 46 -5.85 9.65 6.91
CA ARG A 46 -6.89 8.64 6.64
C ARG A 46 -6.73 8.07 5.24
N ALA A 47 -6.77 6.74 5.13
CA ALA A 47 -6.85 6.04 3.86
C ALA A 47 -8.32 5.85 3.47
N LEU A 48 -8.66 6.15 2.21
CA LEU A 48 -10.01 5.99 1.66
C LEU A 48 -9.97 5.03 0.47
N PRO A 49 -10.94 4.11 0.34
CA PRO A 49 -10.99 3.19 -0.78
C PRO A 49 -11.32 3.94 -2.08
N VAL A 50 -10.49 3.76 -3.11
CA VAL A 50 -10.76 4.28 -4.45
C VAL A 50 -11.78 3.38 -5.15
N ARG A 51 -12.89 3.95 -5.63
CA ARG A 51 -13.98 3.23 -6.33
C ARG A 51 -14.10 3.72 -7.77
N GLY A 52 -14.70 2.90 -8.64
CA GLY A 52 -15.06 3.32 -10.00
C GLY A 52 -13.89 3.43 -10.99
N GLY A 53 -12.68 3.04 -10.60
CA GLY A 53 -11.50 2.97 -11.49
C GLY A 53 -11.09 1.53 -11.81
N PRO A 54 -10.14 1.34 -12.75
CA PRO A 54 -9.51 0.04 -12.97
C PRO A 54 -8.95 -0.50 -11.66
N GLN A 55 -9.18 -1.79 -11.36
CA GLN A 55 -8.54 -2.43 -10.22
C GLN A 55 -7.02 -2.40 -10.40
N GLU A 56 -6.33 -1.75 -9.47
CA GLU A 56 -4.88 -1.70 -9.48
C GLU A 56 -4.33 -3.03 -8.92
N GLN A 57 -4.05 -3.98 -9.82
CA GLN A 57 -3.43 -5.26 -9.44
C GLN A 57 -1.94 -5.04 -9.14
N ARG A 58 -1.57 -4.89 -7.86
CA ARG A 58 -0.17 -4.84 -7.44
C ARG A 58 0.27 -6.22 -6.97
N ARG A 59 1.24 -6.82 -7.67
CA ARG A 59 1.78 -8.15 -7.34
C ARG A 59 2.86 -8.03 -6.27
N VAL A 60 2.70 -8.75 -5.16
CA VAL A 60 3.78 -8.99 -4.18
C VAL A 60 4.46 -10.30 -4.55
N LEU A 61 5.79 -10.27 -4.68
CA LEU A 61 6.59 -11.44 -5.04
C LEU A 61 7.59 -11.75 -3.93
N LEU A 62 7.69 -13.03 -3.56
CA LEU A 62 8.75 -13.53 -2.69
C LEU A 62 9.86 -14.12 -3.55
N ALA A 63 11.02 -13.46 -3.58
CA ALA A 63 12.21 -13.99 -4.23
C ALA A 63 13.00 -14.88 -3.26
N ARG A 64 13.45 -16.04 -3.75
CA ARG A 64 14.37 -16.94 -3.04
C ARG A 64 15.40 -17.50 -4.00
N LEU A 65 16.52 -17.98 -3.47
CA LEU A 65 17.48 -18.75 -4.26
C LEU A 65 16.83 -20.02 -4.85
N PRO A 66 17.31 -20.51 -6.01
CA PRO A 66 16.68 -21.61 -6.74
C PRO A 66 16.79 -22.98 -6.04
N HIS A 67 17.64 -23.11 -5.03
CA HIS A 67 17.82 -24.35 -4.25
C HIS A 67 16.54 -24.78 -3.51
N PRO A 68 16.40 -26.06 -3.13
CA PRO A 68 15.31 -26.51 -2.27
C PRO A 68 15.20 -25.63 -1.01
N PRO A 69 13.99 -25.14 -0.65
CA PRO A 69 13.83 -24.24 0.48
C PRO A 69 14.13 -24.98 1.79
N THR A 70 14.94 -24.37 2.64
CA THR A 70 15.14 -24.85 4.00
C THR A 70 13.89 -24.61 4.84
N ASP A 71 13.79 -25.28 6.00
CA ASP A 71 12.65 -25.10 6.91
C ASP A 71 12.40 -23.63 7.31
N PRO A 72 13.44 -22.83 7.67
CA PRO A 72 13.25 -21.40 7.94
C PRO A 72 12.68 -20.61 6.76
N VAL A 73 13.13 -20.88 5.53
CA VAL A 73 12.62 -20.21 4.32
C VAL A 73 11.14 -20.53 4.12
N THR A 74 10.75 -21.79 4.33
CA THR A 74 9.35 -22.22 4.22
C THR A 74 8.48 -21.54 5.28
N ARG A 75 8.95 -21.42 6.52
CA ARG A 75 8.22 -20.72 7.60
C ARG A 75 8.04 -19.23 7.30
N VAL A 76 9.09 -18.54 6.85
CA VAL A 76 9.00 -17.12 6.47
C VAL A 76 8.05 -16.93 5.29
N ALA A 77 8.12 -17.80 4.28
CA ALA A 77 7.21 -17.74 3.13
C ALA A 77 5.75 -17.91 3.54
N ALA A 78 5.47 -18.84 4.45
CA ALA A 78 4.13 -19.04 5.00
C ALA A 78 3.64 -17.81 5.79
N ALA A 79 4.49 -17.24 6.65
CA ALA A 79 4.17 -16.05 7.43
C ALA A 79 3.89 -14.82 6.55
N LEU A 80 4.75 -14.58 5.54
CA LEU A 80 4.55 -13.49 4.57
C LEU A 80 3.27 -13.66 3.77
N ARG A 81 2.93 -14.90 3.37
CA ARG A 81 1.68 -15.18 2.67
C ARG A 81 0.46 -14.91 3.54
N ALA A 82 0.47 -15.33 4.80
CA ALA A 82 -0.61 -15.06 5.73
C ALA A 82 -0.83 -13.54 5.91
N ALA A 83 0.25 -12.81 6.20
CA ALA A 83 0.18 -11.35 6.36
C ALA A 83 -0.30 -10.62 5.09
N ALA A 84 0.08 -11.10 3.90
CA ALA A 84 -0.38 -10.52 2.65
C ALA A 84 -1.89 -10.72 2.42
N LEU A 85 -2.43 -11.87 2.81
CA LEU A 85 -3.87 -12.14 2.72
C LEU A 85 -4.67 -11.29 3.71
N ASP A 86 -4.13 -11.05 4.91
CA ASP A 86 -4.73 -10.16 5.90
C ASP A 86 -4.74 -8.70 5.43
N ALA A 87 -3.67 -8.26 4.76
CA ALA A 87 -3.54 -6.89 4.25
C ALA A 87 -4.47 -6.57 3.06
N ASP A 88 -4.91 -7.60 2.33
CA ASP A 88 -5.85 -7.48 1.22
C ASP A 88 -7.32 -7.59 1.68
N ALA A 89 -7.54 -7.94 2.96
CA ALA A 89 -8.87 -7.95 3.53
C ALA A 89 -9.45 -6.52 3.54
N PRO A 90 -10.68 -6.31 3.03
CA PRO A 90 -11.28 -4.99 3.02
C PRO A 90 -11.44 -4.46 4.45
N ALA A 91 -11.03 -3.22 4.69
CA ALA A 91 -11.25 -2.55 5.96
C ALA A 91 -12.77 -2.54 6.29
N PRO A 92 -13.16 -2.77 7.56
CA PRO A 92 -14.55 -2.74 7.96
C PRO A 92 -15.19 -1.36 7.69
N PRO A 93 -16.50 -1.29 7.39
CA PRO A 93 -17.16 -0.01 7.14
C PRO A 93 -17.13 0.87 8.40
N PRO A 94 -17.02 2.20 8.25
CA PRO A 94 -17.06 3.11 9.38
C PRO A 94 -18.45 3.09 10.04
N SER A 95 -18.47 3.11 11.37
CA SER A 95 -19.67 3.30 12.20
C SER A 95 -20.22 4.72 12.13
#